data_AF-A0A377KC66-F1
#
_entry.id   AF-A0A377KC66-F1
#
_cell.length_a   1.000
_cell.length_b   1.000
_cell.length_c   1.000
_cell.angle_alpha   90.00
_cell.angle_beta   90.00
_cell.angle_gamma   90.00
#
_symmetry.space_group_name_H-M   'P 1'
#
loop_
_entity.id
_entity.type
_entity.pdbx_description
1 polymer ?
#
loop_
_entity_poly.entity_id
_entity_poly.type
_entity_poly.pdbx_seq_one_letter_code
_entity_poly.pdbx_strand_id
1 'polypeptide(L)'
;MGKYIRPLSDAVFTIASDDLWIESLAIQQLHTTANLPNMQRVVGMPDLHPGRGYPIGAAFFSVGRFYPALVGNDIGCGMALWQTDILARKYNADKFEKRLSDLDDVAEESWLEENLPSAFAQHPWRNSLGSIGGGNHFVELQQIDQIIDAELFALAGLDAQHLQLLVHSGSRGLGQSILQRHIASFSHHGLPEGSDDALRYIAEHDDALAFARINRQLIALRIMQQVKATGSPVLDVAHNFVSACQIGDQQGWLHRKGATPDDNGLVIIPGSRGDYSWLVKPVANEKTLHSLAHGAGRKWGRTECKGRLAAKYTATQTLAD
;
A
#
# COMPACT_ATOMS: atom_id res chain seq x y z
N MET A 1 -19.52 -5.91 -13.69
CA MET A 1 -18.34 -5.01 -13.60
C MET A 1 -18.45 -3.74 -14.44
N GLY A 2 -18.90 -3.78 -15.71
CA GLY A 2 -18.87 -2.59 -16.58
C GLY A 2 -19.72 -1.38 -16.15
N LYS A 3 -20.71 -1.53 -15.26
CA LYS A 3 -21.59 -0.43 -14.82
C LYS A 3 -20.89 0.64 -13.97
N TYR A 4 -19.78 0.29 -13.31
CA TYR A 4 -19.07 1.21 -12.40
C TYR A 4 -17.83 1.84 -13.02
N ILE A 5 -17.41 1.43 -14.22
CA ILE A 5 -16.29 2.03 -14.93
C ILE A 5 -16.83 3.19 -15.74
N ARG A 6 -16.49 4.41 -15.33
CA ARG A 6 -16.97 5.66 -15.92
C ARG A 6 -15.87 6.32 -16.74
N PRO A 7 -16.09 6.58 -18.04
CA PRO A 7 -15.19 7.41 -18.82
C PRO A 7 -15.38 8.88 -18.42
N LEU A 8 -14.27 9.58 -18.16
CA LEU A 8 -14.20 11.03 -18.01
C LEU A 8 -13.63 11.69 -19.28
N SER A 9 -12.82 10.94 -20.03
CA SER A 9 -12.35 11.24 -21.38
C SER A 9 -11.92 9.94 -22.07
N ASP A 10 -11.34 10.02 -23.28
CA ASP A 10 -10.85 8.85 -24.02
C ASP A 10 -9.77 8.06 -23.25
N ALA A 11 -8.93 8.76 -22.47
CA ALA A 11 -7.82 8.16 -21.72
C ALA A 11 -8.04 8.10 -20.20
N VAL A 12 -9.05 8.79 -19.66
CA VAL A 12 -9.29 8.90 -18.21
C VAL A 12 -10.57 8.19 -17.80
N PHE A 13 -10.45 7.27 -16.85
CA PHE A 13 -11.55 6.49 -16.31
C PHE A 13 -11.57 6.56 -14.79
N THR A 14 -12.73 6.38 -14.19
CA THR A 14 -12.88 6.17 -12.74
C THR A 14 -13.76 4.96 -12.47
N ILE A 15 -13.48 4.24 -11.39
CA ILE A 15 -14.34 3.19 -10.87
C ILE A 15 -15.14 3.78 -9.71
N ALA A 16 -16.43 4.04 -9.93
CA ALA A 16 -17.28 4.71 -8.95
C ALA A 16 -18.75 4.32 -9.07
N SER A 17 -19.45 4.26 -7.94
CA SER A 17 -20.91 4.20 -7.87
C SER A 17 -21.54 5.61 -8.02
N ASP A 18 -22.86 5.70 -8.22
CA ASP A 18 -23.56 6.97 -8.47
C ASP A 18 -23.51 7.92 -7.27
N ASP A 19 -23.42 7.33 -6.07
CA ASP A 19 -23.37 7.99 -4.77
C ASP A 19 -21.95 8.19 -4.23
N LEU A 20 -20.93 7.64 -4.88
CA LEU A 20 -19.55 7.83 -4.47
C LEU A 20 -19.08 9.26 -4.79
N TRP A 21 -18.86 10.05 -3.75
CA TRP A 21 -18.25 11.37 -3.88
C TRP A 21 -16.73 11.25 -4.05
N ILE A 22 -16.21 11.90 -5.09
CA ILE A 22 -14.78 12.01 -5.38
C ILE A 22 -14.41 13.49 -5.44
N GLU A 23 -13.30 13.86 -4.80
CA GLU A 23 -12.86 15.24 -4.75
C GLU A 23 -12.42 15.75 -6.13
N SER A 24 -12.91 16.93 -6.53
CA SER A 24 -12.65 17.50 -7.87
C SER A 24 -11.16 17.68 -8.18
N LEU A 25 -10.34 17.96 -7.16
CA LEU A 25 -8.89 18.08 -7.33
C LEU A 25 -8.26 16.74 -7.73
N ALA A 26 -8.78 15.61 -7.24
CA ALA A 26 -8.27 14.30 -7.61
C ALA A 26 -8.60 13.97 -9.08
N ILE A 27 -9.81 14.34 -9.53
CA ILE A 27 -10.21 14.25 -10.94
C ILE A 27 -9.32 15.13 -11.82
N GLN A 28 -9.06 16.38 -11.42
CA GLN A 28 -8.15 17.26 -12.13
C GLN A 28 -6.75 16.65 -12.22
N GLN A 29 -6.25 16.05 -11.14
CA GLN A 29 -4.96 15.37 -11.14
C GLN A 29 -4.92 14.17 -12.10
N LEU A 30 -6.01 13.41 -12.26
CA LEU A 30 -6.09 12.35 -13.29
C LEU A 30 -5.95 12.94 -14.70
N HIS A 31 -6.67 14.02 -15.01
CA HIS A 31 -6.56 14.68 -16.32
C HIS A 31 -5.15 15.24 -16.57
N THR A 32 -4.55 15.89 -15.58
CA THR A 32 -3.16 16.36 -15.66
C THR A 32 -2.21 15.20 -15.92
N THR A 33 -2.41 14.06 -15.27
CA THR A 33 -1.57 12.86 -15.44
C THR A 33 -1.75 12.25 -16.84
N ALA A 34 -2.96 12.27 -17.39
CA ALA A 34 -3.25 11.78 -18.74
C ALA A 34 -2.57 12.61 -19.84
N ASN A 35 -2.24 13.88 -19.57
CA ASN A 35 -1.51 14.74 -20.49
C ASN A 35 0.02 14.52 -20.46
N LEU A 36 0.52 13.61 -19.62
CA LEU A 36 1.94 13.27 -19.63
C LEU A 36 2.31 12.57 -20.97
N PRO A 37 3.50 12.83 -21.52
CA PRO A 37 3.94 12.19 -22.76
C PRO A 37 3.79 10.66 -22.73
N ASN A 38 3.24 10.10 -23.80
CA ASN A 38 3.06 8.65 -23.97
C ASN A 38 2.15 7.98 -22.93
N MET A 39 1.40 8.72 -22.11
CA MET A 39 0.36 8.15 -21.26
C MET A 39 -0.80 7.65 -22.13
N GLN A 40 -1.14 6.37 -22.02
CA GLN A 40 -2.21 5.75 -22.81
C GLN A 40 -3.52 5.68 -22.03
N ARG A 41 -3.44 5.42 -20.73
CA ARG A 41 -4.63 5.25 -19.89
C ARG A 41 -4.37 5.59 -18.43
N VAL A 42 -5.34 6.24 -17.81
CA VAL A 42 -5.36 6.60 -16.40
C VAL A 42 -6.68 6.12 -15.79
N VAL A 43 -6.60 5.36 -14.69
CA VAL A 43 -7.77 4.83 -13.99
C VAL A 43 -7.73 5.24 -12.52
N GLY A 44 -8.73 6.00 -12.08
CA GLY A 44 -8.99 6.26 -10.66
C GLY A 44 -9.82 5.15 -10.04
N MET A 45 -9.38 4.67 -8.88
CA MET A 45 -10.05 3.66 -8.06
C MET A 45 -11.12 4.32 -7.17
N PRO A 46 -12.00 3.55 -6.50
CA PRO A 46 -13.02 4.12 -5.62
C PRO A 46 -12.47 4.95 -4.44
N ASP A 47 -11.23 4.70 -4.03
CA ASP A 47 -10.52 5.39 -2.97
C ASP A 47 -9.68 6.60 -3.47
N LEU A 48 -9.95 7.06 -4.69
CA LEU A 48 -9.26 8.18 -5.33
C LEU A 48 -9.34 9.46 -4.49
N HIS A 49 -8.18 10.05 -4.20
CA HIS A 49 -8.08 11.33 -3.48
C HIS A 49 -6.85 12.13 -3.91
N PRO A 50 -6.81 13.45 -3.63
CA PRO A 50 -5.69 14.27 -4.03
C PRO A 50 -4.39 13.86 -3.34
N GLY A 51 -3.33 13.72 -4.13
CA GLY A 51 -1.98 13.56 -3.62
C GLY A 51 -1.13 14.82 -3.81
N ARG A 52 0.14 14.75 -3.38
CA ARG A 52 1.13 15.78 -3.70
C ARG A 52 1.56 15.63 -5.16
N GLY A 53 1.03 16.49 -6.03
CA GLY A 53 1.31 16.52 -7.47
C GLY A 53 0.43 15.58 -8.31
N TYR A 54 0.31 14.32 -7.88
CA TYR A 54 -0.45 13.26 -8.58
C TYR A 54 -1.43 12.57 -7.64
N PRO A 55 -2.55 12.04 -8.16
CA PRO A 55 -3.58 11.46 -7.31
C PRO A 55 -3.11 10.15 -6.67
N ILE A 56 -3.74 9.78 -5.56
CA ILE A 56 -3.58 8.49 -4.88
C ILE A 56 -4.89 7.72 -5.04
N GLY A 57 -4.85 6.40 -5.14
CA GLY A 57 -6.02 5.63 -5.54
C GLY A 57 -6.10 5.51 -7.05
N ALA A 58 -4.97 5.31 -7.75
CA ALA A 58 -4.95 5.32 -9.21
C ALA A 58 -3.87 4.43 -9.83
N ALA A 59 -4.16 3.99 -11.06
CA ALA A 59 -3.25 3.26 -11.92
C ALA A 59 -3.04 3.99 -13.26
N PHE A 60 -1.83 3.92 -13.80
CA PHE A 60 -1.41 4.68 -14.98
C PHE A 60 -0.59 3.81 -15.94
N PHE A 61 -1.02 3.71 -17.20
CA PHE A 61 -0.34 2.93 -18.23
C PHE A 61 0.30 3.86 -19.26
N SER A 62 1.62 3.76 -19.43
CA SER A 62 2.41 4.53 -20.40
C SER A 62 3.31 3.63 -21.25
N VAL A 63 3.68 4.10 -22.44
CA VAL A 63 4.49 3.33 -23.41
C VAL A 63 5.82 4.01 -23.71
N GLY A 64 6.91 3.24 -23.76
CA GLY A 64 8.26 3.73 -24.08
C GLY A 64 8.90 4.65 -23.02
N ARG A 65 8.24 4.83 -21.86
CA ARG A 65 8.76 5.55 -20.69
C ARG A 65 7.91 5.26 -19.46
N PHE A 66 8.48 5.53 -18.29
CA PHE A 66 7.78 5.50 -17.00
C PHE A 66 8.15 6.70 -16.12
N TYR A 67 7.37 6.96 -15.08
CA TYR A 67 7.40 8.16 -14.25
C TYR A 67 7.59 7.79 -12.78
N PRO A 68 8.82 7.88 -12.23
CA PRO A 68 9.08 7.66 -10.81
C PRO A 68 8.17 8.46 -9.87
N ALA A 69 7.81 9.69 -10.26
CA ALA A 69 6.92 10.54 -9.47
C ALA A 69 5.47 10.01 -9.38
N LEU A 70 5.05 9.12 -10.30
CA LEU A 70 3.79 8.39 -10.24
C LEU A 70 3.85 7.17 -9.31
N VAL A 71 5.03 6.67 -8.93
CA VAL A 71 5.15 5.66 -7.86
C VAL A 71 5.02 6.34 -6.49
N GLY A 72 5.63 7.51 -6.35
CA GLY A 72 5.63 8.29 -5.11
C GLY A 72 6.84 8.00 -4.24
N ASN A 73 6.79 8.50 -3.00
CA ASN A 73 7.94 8.53 -2.10
C ASN A 73 8.07 7.30 -1.20
N ASP A 74 7.11 6.38 -1.28
CA ASP A 74 7.10 5.18 -0.47
C ASP A 74 6.90 3.97 -1.39
N ILE A 75 7.97 3.67 -2.13
CA ILE A 75 8.06 2.54 -3.05
C ILE A 75 7.81 1.27 -2.24
N GLY A 76 6.96 0.38 -2.74
CA GLY A 76 6.64 -0.87 -2.07
C GLY A 76 5.77 -0.73 -0.83
N CYS A 77 5.24 0.46 -0.50
CA CYS A 77 4.16 0.60 0.48
C CYS A 77 3.07 -0.43 0.16
N GLY A 78 2.60 -1.14 1.18
CA GLY A 78 1.72 -2.28 0.98
C GLY A 78 1.23 -2.91 2.27
N MET A 79 0.41 -3.93 2.10
CA MET A 79 -0.25 -4.66 3.17
C MET A 79 0.30 -6.08 3.24
N ALA A 80 0.64 -6.54 4.44
CA ALA A 80 0.91 -7.95 4.71
C ALA A 80 -0.06 -8.46 5.78
N LEU A 81 -0.65 -9.63 5.55
CA LEU A 81 -1.54 -10.29 6.51
C LEU A 81 -0.89 -11.57 7.00
N TRP A 82 -0.99 -11.80 8.30
CA TRP A 82 -0.51 -13.01 8.97
C TRP A 82 -1.61 -13.64 9.80
N GLN A 83 -1.72 -14.96 9.73
CA GLN A 83 -2.53 -15.72 10.68
C GLN A 83 -1.69 -16.04 11.91
N THR A 84 -2.11 -15.55 13.07
CA THR A 84 -1.41 -15.82 14.34
C THR A 84 -1.91 -17.11 15.00
N ASP A 85 -1.20 -17.60 16.01
CA ASP A 85 -1.67 -18.65 16.93
C ASP A 85 -2.51 -18.10 18.10
N ILE A 86 -2.85 -16.80 18.08
CA ILE A 86 -3.64 -16.16 19.12
C ILE A 86 -5.12 -16.46 18.91
N LEU A 87 -5.68 -17.30 19.77
CA LEU A 87 -7.13 -17.55 19.78
C LEU A 87 -7.90 -16.28 20.17
N ALA A 88 -8.85 -15.85 19.35
CA ALA A 88 -9.68 -14.66 19.56
C ALA A 88 -10.36 -14.68 20.94
N ARG A 89 -10.88 -15.84 21.37
CA ARG A 89 -11.49 -16.03 22.71
C ARG A 89 -10.52 -15.83 23.89
N LYS A 90 -9.21 -15.83 23.65
CA LYS A 90 -8.16 -15.62 24.68
C LYS A 90 -7.57 -14.21 24.62
N TYR A 91 -8.03 -13.38 23.69
CA TYR A 91 -7.60 -12.00 23.57
C TYR A 91 -7.97 -11.20 24.82
N ASN A 92 -7.06 -10.34 25.26
CA ASN A 92 -7.28 -9.41 26.37
C ASN A 92 -6.55 -8.11 26.02
N ALA A 93 -7.32 -7.03 25.78
CA ALA A 93 -6.80 -5.76 25.30
C ALA A 93 -5.73 -5.18 26.23
N ASP A 94 -6.03 -5.04 27.52
CA ASP A 94 -5.12 -4.46 28.52
C ASP A 94 -3.75 -5.17 28.56
N LYS A 95 -3.77 -6.50 28.48
CA LYS A 95 -2.54 -7.31 28.48
C LYS A 95 -1.73 -7.11 27.21
N PHE A 96 -2.38 -6.96 26.06
CA PHE A 96 -1.71 -6.71 24.79
C PHE A 96 -1.18 -5.28 24.72
N GLU A 97 -1.98 -4.29 25.14
CA GLU A 97 -1.57 -2.89 25.23
C GLU A 97 -0.33 -2.74 26.11
N LYS A 98 -0.34 -3.32 27.31
CA LYS A 98 0.83 -3.30 28.21
C LYS A 98 2.08 -3.95 27.60
N ARG A 99 1.92 -4.97 26.75
CA ARG A 99 3.08 -5.57 26.07
C ARG A 99 3.57 -4.70 24.93
N LEU A 100 2.65 -4.13 24.16
CA LEU A 100 2.99 -3.32 22.99
C LEU A 100 3.48 -1.92 23.37
N SER A 101 3.12 -1.40 24.56
CA SER A 101 3.61 -0.11 25.05
C SER A 101 5.12 -0.06 25.24
N ASP A 102 5.74 -1.22 25.47
CA ASP A 102 7.18 -1.37 25.67
C ASP A 102 7.93 -1.60 24.34
N LEU A 103 7.22 -1.62 23.20
CA LEU A 103 7.82 -1.83 21.88
C LEU A 103 8.12 -0.50 21.19
N ASP A 104 9.40 -0.18 21.06
CA ASP A 104 9.84 0.97 20.26
C ASP A 104 9.63 0.72 18.75
N ASP A 105 9.37 1.79 17.98
CA ASP A 105 9.20 1.66 16.52
C ASP A 105 10.50 1.18 15.84
N VAL A 106 11.66 1.64 16.31
CA VAL A 106 12.96 1.21 15.80
C VAL A 106 13.38 -0.08 16.51
N ALA A 107 13.81 -1.08 15.74
CA ALA A 107 14.33 -2.32 16.29
C ALA A 107 15.71 -2.11 16.91
N GLU A 108 15.98 -2.80 18.03
CA GLU A 108 17.31 -2.85 18.61
C GLU A 108 18.31 -3.49 17.65
N GLU A 109 19.56 -3.04 17.67
CA GLU A 109 20.59 -3.52 16.74
C GLU A 109 20.88 -5.01 16.92
N SER A 110 20.98 -5.48 18.17
CA SER A 110 21.14 -6.91 18.49
C SER A 110 20.01 -7.76 17.92
N TRP A 111 18.77 -7.29 18.06
CA TRP A 111 17.60 -7.98 17.52
C TRP A 111 17.67 -8.06 15.99
N LEU A 112 18.07 -6.98 15.32
CA LEU A 112 18.24 -6.98 13.87
C LEU A 112 19.35 -7.95 13.45
N GLU A 113 20.49 -7.99 14.12
CA GLU A 113 21.59 -8.92 13.79
C GLU A 113 21.14 -10.39 13.82
N GLU A 114 20.23 -10.75 14.75
CA GLU A 114 19.71 -12.10 14.88
C GLU A 114 18.64 -12.47 13.86
N ASN A 115 17.82 -11.50 13.41
CA ASN A 115 16.61 -11.77 12.63
C ASN A 115 16.68 -11.30 11.17
N LEU A 116 17.68 -10.49 10.82
CA LEU A 116 17.81 -9.93 9.48
C LEU A 116 18.32 -10.98 8.47
N PRO A 117 17.67 -11.14 7.30
CA PRO A 117 18.20 -12.00 6.26
C PRO A 117 19.58 -11.54 5.80
N SER A 118 20.48 -12.50 5.52
CA SER A 118 21.88 -12.22 5.14
C SER A 118 22.02 -11.26 3.96
N ALA A 119 21.09 -11.32 2.99
CA ALA A 119 21.05 -10.41 1.85
C ALA A 119 20.90 -8.92 2.23
N PHE A 120 20.31 -8.63 3.40
CA PHE A 120 20.08 -7.27 3.90
C PHE A 120 21.07 -6.86 5.00
N ALA A 121 21.96 -7.76 5.44
CA ALA A 121 22.89 -7.51 6.54
C ALA A 121 23.80 -6.29 6.30
N GLN A 122 24.18 -6.04 5.05
CA GLN A 122 25.02 -4.90 4.64
C GLN A 122 24.23 -3.79 3.94
N HIS A 123 22.90 -3.87 3.95
CA HIS A 123 22.07 -2.89 3.27
C HIS A 123 22.22 -1.50 3.92
N PRO A 124 22.46 -0.41 3.16
CA PRO A 124 22.72 0.91 3.74
C PRO A 124 21.60 1.44 4.65
N TRP A 125 20.36 0.99 4.40
CA TRP A 125 19.18 1.36 5.17
C TRP A 125 18.76 0.30 6.21
N ARG A 126 19.60 -0.69 6.53
CA ARG A 126 19.24 -1.82 7.42
C ARG A 126 18.65 -1.38 8.76
N ASN A 127 19.13 -0.26 9.32
CA ASN A 127 18.67 0.27 10.62
C ASN A 127 17.21 0.77 10.60
N SER A 128 16.60 0.93 9.42
CA SER A 128 15.18 1.26 9.30
C SER A 128 14.28 0.02 9.18
N LEU A 129 14.84 -1.19 9.05
CA LEU A 129 14.06 -2.42 8.94
C LEU A 129 13.41 -2.79 10.27
N GLY A 130 12.24 -3.42 10.17
CA GLY A 130 11.40 -3.76 11.31
C GLY A 130 10.64 -2.56 11.89
N SER A 131 10.71 -1.36 11.28
CA SER A 131 9.98 -0.18 11.75
C SER A 131 8.67 0.03 10.99
N ILE A 132 7.60 0.33 11.73
CA ILE A 132 6.27 0.64 11.19
C ILE A 132 6.32 2.01 10.52
N GLY A 133 6.81 3.00 11.27
CA GLY A 133 6.85 4.39 10.88
C GLY A 133 5.58 5.20 11.04
N GLY A 134 5.70 6.48 10.67
CA GLY A 134 4.60 7.43 10.71
C GLY A 134 3.76 7.49 9.43
N GLY A 135 2.81 8.42 9.40
CA GLY A 135 1.90 8.62 8.28
C GLY A 135 0.65 7.78 8.42
N ASN A 136 0.34 6.97 7.40
CA ASN A 136 -0.76 6.00 7.40
C ASN A 136 -0.28 4.56 7.60
N HIS A 137 0.97 4.37 8.01
CA HIS A 137 1.46 3.07 8.41
C HIS A 137 0.90 2.68 9.76
N PHE A 138 0.57 1.41 9.89
CA PHE A 138 -0.04 0.85 11.10
C PHE A 138 0.21 -0.64 11.19
N VAL A 139 -0.07 -1.17 12.38
CA VAL A 139 -0.19 -2.60 12.63
C VAL A 139 -1.49 -2.80 13.40
N GLU A 140 -2.29 -3.78 13.00
CA GLU A 140 -3.58 -4.09 13.62
C GLU A 140 -3.71 -5.59 13.88
N LEU A 141 -4.20 -5.93 15.07
CA LEU A 141 -4.71 -7.27 15.36
C LEU A 141 -6.22 -7.26 15.12
N GLN A 142 -6.67 -8.09 14.19
CA GLN A 142 -8.03 -8.13 13.69
C GLN A 142 -8.65 -9.51 13.95
N GLN A 143 -9.96 -9.55 14.17
CA GLN A 143 -10.72 -10.79 14.27
C GLN A 143 -11.60 -10.95 13.03
N ILE A 144 -11.80 -12.19 12.59
CA ILE A 144 -12.79 -12.50 11.56
C ILE A 144 -14.20 -12.26 12.13
N ASP A 145 -14.89 -11.27 11.58
CA ASP A 145 -16.28 -10.93 11.94
C ASP A 145 -17.28 -11.74 11.11
N GLN A 146 -17.12 -11.71 9.77
CA GLN A 146 -18.01 -12.37 8.84
C GLN A 146 -17.23 -13.10 7.73
N ILE A 147 -17.72 -14.28 7.35
CA ILE A 147 -17.25 -15.03 6.17
C ILE A 147 -18.39 -15.04 5.15
N ILE A 148 -18.16 -14.44 3.99
CA ILE A 148 -19.15 -14.37 2.89
C ILE A 148 -19.01 -15.57 1.96
N ASP A 149 -17.76 -15.98 1.66
CA ASP A 149 -17.43 -17.11 0.81
C ASP A 149 -16.61 -18.13 1.62
N ALA A 150 -17.28 -19.17 2.10
CA ALA A 150 -16.68 -20.18 2.98
C ALA A 150 -15.68 -21.09 2.25
N GLU A 151 -15.89 -21.35 0.96
CA GLU A 151 -14.97 -22.16 0.16
C GLU A 151 -13.67 -21.41 -0.07
N LEU A 152 -13.76 -20.14 -0.49
CA LEU A 152 -12.59 -19.29 -0.66
C LEU A 152 -11.83 -19.09 0.65
N PHE A 153 -12.54 -18.90 1.77
CA PHE A 153 -11.93 -18.75 3.08
C PHE A 153 -11.15 -20.01 3.50
N ALA A 154 -11.72 -21.20 3.28
CA ALA A 154 -11.03 -22.46 3.55
C ALA A 154 -9.79 -22.65 2.66
N LEU A 155 -9.88 -22.30 1.37
CA LEU A 155 -8.75 -22.35 0.43
C LEU A 155 -7.64 -21.34 0.78
N ALA A 156 -7.98 -20.24 1.45
CA ALA A 156 -7.00 -19.28 1.96
C ALA A 156 -6.16 -19.82 3.13
N GLY A 157 -6.53 -20.97 3.70
CA GLY A 157 -5.88 -21.54 4.89
C GLY A 157 -6.14 -20.74 6.18
N LEU A 158 -7.19 -19.90 6.17
CA LEU A 158 -7.55 -19.08 7.31
C LEU A 158 -8.44 -19.84 8.30
N ASP A 159 -8.31 -19.49 9.57
CA ASP A 159 -9.09 -19.99 10.69
C ASP A 159 -9.67 -18.83 11.49
N ALA A 160 -11.00 -18.74 11.51
CA ALA A 160 -11.74 -17.69 12.18
C ALA A 160 -11.55 -17.67 13.70
N GLN A 161 -11.02 -18.74 14.30
CA GLN A 161 -10.70 -18.76 15.73
C GLN A 161 -9.45 -17.97 16.07
N HIS A 162 -8.61 -17.67 15.08
CA HIS A 162 -7.32 -17.00 15.26
C HIS A 162 -7.38 -15.53 14.88
N LEU A 163 -6.70 -14.68 15.65
CA LEU A 163 -6.50 -13.29 15.28
C LEU A 163 -5.56 -13.21 14.07
N GLN A 164 -5.85 -12.23 13.23
CA GLN A 164 -5.07 -11.89 12.05
C GLN A 164 -4.25 -10.64 12.35
N LEU A 165 -2.98 -10.64 11.98
CA LEU A 165 -2.09 -9.50 12.12
C LEU A 165 -1.92 -8.83 10.76
N LEU A 166 -2.46 -7.62 10.62
CA LEU A 166 -2.31 -6.79 9.44
C LEU A 166 -1.18 -5.78 9.66
N VAL A 167 -0.24 -5.74 8.71
CA VAL A 167 0.90 -4.82 8.72
C VAL A 167 0.84 -3.93 7.48
N HIS A 168 0.74 -2.62 7.69
CA HIS A 168 0.87 -1.60 6.64
C HIS A 168 2.20 -0.86 6.80
N SER A 169 3.16 -1.12 5.92
CA SER A 169 4.39 -0.34 5.82
C SER A 169 5.02 -0.45 4.44
N GLY A 170 6.07 0.33 4.20
CA GLY A 170 6.77 0.42 2.92
C GLY A 170 8.29 0.45 3.07
N SER A 171 8.95 1.14 2.14
CA SER A 171 10.42 1.21 2.03
C SER A 171 11.06 2.25 2.96
N ARG A 172 10.28 2.86 3.84
CA ARG A 172 10.77 3.82 4.84
C ARG A 172 11.45 5.01 4.14
N GLY A 173 12.62 5.43 4.59
CA GLY A 173 13.37 6.54 3.97
C GLY A 173 14.00 6.19 2.61
N LEU A 174 14.15 4.91 2.25
CA LEU A 174 14.80 4.48 1.01
C LEU A 174 14.02 4.97 -0.22
N GLY A 175 12.72 4.67 -0.30
CA GLY A 175 11.87 5.14 -1.40
C GLY A 175 11.85 6.66 -1.55
N GLN A 176 11.86 7.38 -0.42
CA GLN A 176 11.90 8.85 -0.39
C GLN A 176 13.22 9.38 -0.95
N SER A 177 14.35 8.74 -0.61
CA SER A 177 15.67 9.10 -1.12
C SER A 177 15.78 8.87 -2.64
N ILE A 178 15.24 7.75 -3.14
CA ILE A 178 15.18 7.45 -4.58
C ILE A 178 14.36 8.53 -5.31
N LEU A 179 13.16 8.84 -4.81
CA LEU A 179 12.34 9.89 -5.41
C LEU A 179 13.03 11.25 -5.38
N GLN A 180 13.66 11.64 -4.27
CA GLN A 180 14.36 12.92 -4.15
C GLN A 180 15.48 13.07 -5.18
N ARG A 181 16.29 12.02 -5.39
CA ARG A 181 17.33 12.04 -6.42
C ARG A 181 16.73 12.17 -7.81
N HIS A 182 15.65 11.45 -8.10
CA HIS A 182 14.95 11.60 -9.37
C HIS A 182 14.42 13.02 -9.58
N ILE A 183 13.72 13.61 -8.61
CA ILE A 183 13.21 14.98 -8.71
C ILE A 183 14.34 16.00 -8.88
N ALA A 184 15.47 15.82 -8.20
CA ALA A 184 16.61 16.72 -8.31
C ALA A 184 17.24 16.69 -9.72
N SER A 185 17.29 15.53 -10.36
CA SER A 185 17.93 15.36 -11.67
C SER A 185 16.96 15.55 -12.86
N PHE A 186 15.71 15.16 -12.70
CA PHE A 186 14.73 15.05 -13.78
C PHE A 186 13.42 15.78 -13.50
N SER A 187 13.28 16.46 -12.35
CA SER A 187 12.00 17.00 -11.90
C SER A 187 10.92 15.92 -11.95
N HIS A 188 9.75 16.22 -12.48
CA HIS A 188 8.66 15.26 -12.66
C HIS A 188 8.69 14.53 -14.01
N HIS A 189 9.77 14.64 -14.79
CA HIS A 189 9.86 14.04 -16.12
C HIS A 189 10.04 12.52 -16.04
N GLY A 190 9.37 11.82 -16.95
CA GLY A 190 9.52 10.36 -17.08
C GLY A 190 10.88 9.99 -17.67
N LEU A 191 11.34 8.79 -17.33
CA LEU A 191 12.57 8.20 -17.83
C LEU A 191 12.26 7.40 -19.11
N PRO A 192 12.95 7.66 -20.24
CA PRO A 192 12.83 6.86 -21.45
C PRO A 192 13.22 5.41 -21.19
N GLU A 193 12.41 4.47 -21.67
CA GLU A 193 12.70 3.05 -21.57
C GLU A 193 14.04 2.71 -22.21
N GLY A 194 14.81 1.84 -21.55
CA GLY A 194 16.15 1.42 -21.99
C GLY A 194 17.27 2.43 -21.77
N SER A 195 16.99 3.64 -21.27
CA SER A 195 18.07 4.57 -20.88
C SER A 195 18.80 4.11 -19.62
N ASP A 196 20.06 4.52 -19.45
CA ASP A 196 20.87 4.20 -18.26
C ASP A 196 20.20 4.66 -16.97
N ASP A 197 19.55 5.83 -16.99
CA ASP A 197 18.81 6.36 -15.84
C ASP A 197 17.57 5.51 -15.53
N ALA A 198 16.87 5.02 -16.55
CA ALA A 198 15.73 4.11 -16.37
C ALA A 198 16.19 2.78 -15.77
N LEU A 199 17.25 2.17 -16.30
CA LEU A 199 17.81 0.92 -15.77
C LEU A 199 18.26 1.07 -14.32
N ARG A 200 18.92 2.19 -13.99
CA ARG A 200 19.33 2.50 -12.62
C ARG A 200 18.13 2.67 -11.69
N TYR A 201 17.11 3.42 -12.11
CA TYR A 201 15.92 3.60 -11.30
C TYR A 201 15.21 2.28 -11.03
N ILE A 202 15.03 1.41 -12.04
CA ILE A 202 14.37 0.11 -11.85
C ILE A 202 15.15 -0.77 -10.88
N ALA A 203 16.48 -0.80 -10.95
CA ALA A 203 17.30 -1.54 -9.98
C ALA A 203 17.10 -1.04 -8.55
N GLU A 204 17.10 0.27 -8.33
CA GLU A 204 16.87 0.87 -7.01
C GLU A 204 15.42 0.72 -6.52
N HIS A 205 14.47 0.79 -7.45
CA HIS A 205 13.05 0.55 -7.20
C HIS A 205 12.82 -0.89 -6.73
N ASP A 206 13.41 -1.87 -7.41
CA ASP A 206 13.25 -3.28 -7.09
C ASP A 206 13.95 -3.65 -5.77
N ASP A 207 15.10 -3.03 -5.48
CA ASP A 207 15.73 -3.09 -4.16
C ASP A 207 14.81 -2.51 -3.07
N ALA A 208 14.17 -1.36 -3.32
CA ALA A 208 13.20 -0.78 -2.39
C ALA A 208 11.94 -1.64 -2.21
N LEU A 209 11.47 -2.35 -3.25
CA LEU A 209 10.38 -3.31 -3.14
C LEU A 209 10.76 -4.50 -2.26
N ALA A 210 11.96 -5.04 -2.45
CA ALA A 210 12.49 -6.13 -1.64
C ALA A 210 12.65 -5.68 -0.17
N PHE A 211 13.20 -4.49 0.04
CA PHE A 211 13.31 -3.87 1.35
C PHE A 211 11.94 -3.72 2.04
N ALA A 212 10.93 -3.19 1.34
CA ALA A 212 9.60 -2.99 1.90
C ALA A 212 8.94 -4.31 2.32
N ARG A 213 9.12 -5.37 1.52
CA ARG A 213 8.64 -6.73 1.84
C ARG A 213 9.32 -7.27 3.10
N ILE A 214 10.64 -7.23 3.19
CA ILE A 214 11.37 -7.67 4.38
C ILE A 214 11.00 -6.82 5.60
N ASN A 215 10.80 -5.52 5.42
CA ASN A 215 10.35 -4.64 6.49
C ASN A 215 9.01 -5.11 7.09
N ARG A 216 8.01 -5.40 6.25
CA ARG A 216 6.72 -5.93 6.72
C ARG A 216 6.84 -7.26 7.44
N GLN A 217 7.70 -8.16 6.95
CA GLN A 217 7.96 -9.45 7.61
C GLN A 217 8.60 -9.26 8.99
N LEU A 218 9.59 -8.38 9.11
CA LEU A 218 10.25 -8.09 10.38
C LEU A 218 9.33 -7.39 11.37
N ILE A 219 8.47 -6.46 10.91
CA ILE A 219 7.44 -5.85 11.76
C ILE A 219 6.51 -6.94 12.32
N ALA A 220 6.01 -7.84 11.47
CA ALA A 220 5.14 -8.92 11.91
C ALA A 220 5.84 -9.81 12.96
N LEU A 221 7.10 -10.18 12.72
CA LEU A 221 7.91 -10.97 13.64
C LEU A 221 8.09 -10.27 14.99
N ARG A 222 8.45 -8.98 15.01
CA ARG A 222 8.62 -8.18 16.23
C ARG A 222 7.34 -8.14 17.05
N ILE A 223 6.22 -7.87 16.39
CA ILE A 223 4.91 -7.76 17.05
C ILE A 223 4.53 -9.11 17.65
N MET A 224 4.67 -10.21 16.89
CA MET A 224 4.38 -11.56 17.36
C MET A 224 5.27 -11.95 18.56
N GLN A 225 6.57 -11.68 18.50
CA GLN A 225 7.49 -11.93 19.63
C GLN A 225 7.11 -11.12 20.86
N GLN A 226 6.78 -9.82 20.71
CA GLN A 226 6.39 -8.96 21.82
C GLN A 226 5.13 -9.46 22.52
N VAL A 227 4.15 -9.96 21.75
CA VAL A 227 2.91 -10.51 22.31
C VAL A 227 3.02 -12.01 22.63
N LYS A 228 4.20 -12.61 22.48
CA LYS A 228 4.50 -14.03 22.73
C LYS A 228 3.61 -14.97 21.92
N ALA A 229 3.51 -14.69 20.63
CA ALA A 229 2.76 -15.44 19.63
C ALA A 229 3.66 -15.87 18.48
N THR A 230 3.14 -16.75 17.65
CA THR A 230 3.70 -17.11 16.35
C THR A 230 2.64 -16.96 15.27
N GLY A 231 3.02 -17.11 14.00
CA GLY A 231 2.08 -17.00 12.90
C GLY A 231 2.69 -17.33 11.55
N SER A 232 1.83 -17.49 10.55
CA SER A 232 2.19 -17.76 9.17
C SER A 232 1.72 -16.64 8.24
N PRO A 233 2.50 -16.31 7.19
CA PRO A 233 2.10 -15.29 6.23
C PRO A 233 0.93 -15.78 5.38
N VAL A 234 -0.02 -14.90 5.12
CA VAL A 234 -1.21 -15.17 4.29
C VAL A 234 -1.09 -14.46 2.95
N LEU A 235 -0.74 -13.17 2.97
CA LEU A 235 -0.50 -12.37 1.77
C LEU A 235 0.49 -11.24 2.07
N ASP A 236 1.14 -10.74 1.01
CA ASP A 236 1.94 -9.52 1.03
C ASP A 236 1.82 -8.83 -0.34
N VAL A 237 1.16 -7.67 -0.35
CA VAL A 237 0.78 -6.97 -1.58
C VAL A 237 1.17 -5.49 -1.49
N ALA A 238 2.05 -5.06 -2.39
CA ALA A 238 2.40 -3.65 -2.58
C ALA A 238 1.32 -2.91 -3.37
N HIS A 239 1.17 -1.62 -3.10
CA HIS A 239 0.24 -0.73 -3.80
C HIS A 239 0.87 0.56 -4.36
N ASN A 240 2.19 0.72 -4.18
CA ASN A 240 3.00 1.81 -4.74
C ASN A 240 4.19 1.23 -5.50
N PHE A 241 4.10 1.06 -6.82
CA PHE A 241 5.19 0.54 -7.63
C PHE A 241 4.94 0.78 -9.12
N VAL A 242 5.97 0.59 -9.93
CA VAL A 242 5.86 0.48 -11.39
C VAL A 242 6.36 -0.87 -11.85
N SER A 243 5.71 -1.43 -12.87
CA SER A 243 6.08 -2.72 -13.47
C SER A 243 5.91 -2.70 -14.97
N ALA A 244 6.79 -3.38 -15.70
CA ALA A 244 6.56 -3.69 -17.10
C ALA A 244 5.29 -4.54 -17.24
N CYS A 245 4.50 -4.30 -18.28
CA CYS A 245 3.24 -5.00 -18.52
C CYS A 245 2.85 -4.95 -20.00
N GLN A 246 1.85 -5.75 -20.34
CA GLN A 246 1.16 -5.69 -21.62
C GLN A 246 -0.31 -5.37 -21.37
N ILE A 247 -0.84 -4.38 -22.10
CA ILE A 247 -2.26 -4.01 -22.10
C ILE A 247 -2.73 -4.04 -23.56
N GLY A 248 -3.64 -4.95 -23.89
CA GLY A 248 -3.95 -5.30 -25.28
C GLY A 248 -2.68 -5.73 -26.03
N ASP A 249 -2.39 -5.05 -27.14
CA ASP A 249 -1.22 -5.34 -27.97
C ASP A 249 -0.01 -4.42 -27.66
N GLN A 250 -0.12 -3.57 -26.62
CA GLN A 250 0.92 -2.59 -26.28
C GLN A 250 1.76 -3.08 -25.09
N GLN A 251 3.07 -3.15 -25.29
CA GLN A 251 4.05 -3.27 -24.20
C GLN A 251 4.29 -1.89 -23.58
N GLY A 252 4.36 -1.84 -22.25
CA GLY A 252 4.61 -0.59 -21.56
C GLY A 252 4.76 -0.75 -20.06
N TRP A 253 4.46 0.30 -19.32
CA TRP A 253 4.71 0.43 -17.90
C TRP A 253 3.43 0.77 -17.16
N LEU A 254 3.07 -0.07 -16.20
CA LEU A 254 1.93 0.11 -15.32
C LEU A 254 2.41 0.63 -13.97
N HIS A 255 1.99 1.85 -13.66
CA HIS A 255 2.23 2.51 -12.39
C HIS A 255 1.01 2.31 -11.51
N ARG A 256 1.23 2.02 -10.24
CA ARG A 256 0.20 1.99 -9.21
C ARG A 256 0.61 2.92 -8.07
N LYS A 257 -0.30 3.80 -7.67
CA LYS A 257 -0.12 4.71 -6.53
C LYS A 257 -1.35 4.66 -5.65
N GLY A 258 -1.24 3.92 -4.56
CA GLY A 258 -2.40 3.48 -3.82
C GLY A 258 -3.33 2.68 -4.71
N ALA A 259 -2.82 1.75 -5.49
CA ALA A 259 -3.65 0.82 -6.23
C ALA A 259 -3.05 -0.58 -6.12
N THR A 260 -3.88 -1.57 -5.91
CA THR A 260 -3.46 -2.95 -5.69
C THR A 260 -3.53 -3.72 -7.01
N PRO A 261 -2.57 -4.62 -7.33
CA PRO A 261 -2.72 -5.57 -8.44
C PRO A 261 -3.89 -6.54 -8.26
N ASP A 262 -4.50 -7.00 -9.36
CA ASP A 262 -5.63 -7.94 -9.36
C ASP A 262 -5.30 -9.37 -9.77
N ASP A 263 -4.01 -9.69 -9.93
CA ASP A 263 -3.49 -10.98 -10.42
C ASP A 263 -2.70 -11.79 -9.38
N ASN A 264 -2.51 -11.25 -8.16
CA ASN A 264 -1.67 -11.84 -7.11
C ASN A 264 -2.44 -12.51 -5.97
N GLY A 265 -3.55 -13.18 -6.29
CA GLY A 265 -4.34 -13.92 -5.31
C GLY A 265 -5.21 -13.01 -4.44
N LEU A 266 -5.30 -13.30 -3.13
CA LEU A 266 -6.13 -12.53 -2.21
C LEU A 266 -5.50 -11.16 -1.91
N VAL A 267 -6.37 -10.19 -1.66
CA VAL A 267 -6.00 -8.81 -1.33
C VAL A 267 -6.77 -8.38 -0.11
N ILE A 268 -6.11 -7.65 0.80
CA ILE A 268 -6.79 -6.96 1.89
C ILE A 268 -6.99 -5.49 1.57
N ILE A 269 -8.21 -5.00 1.75
CA ILE A 269 -8.62 -3.60 1.58
C ILE A 269 -9.00 -3.08 2.97
N PRO A 270 -8.11 -2.37 3.67
CA PRO A 270 -8.42 -1.81 4.97
C PRO A 270 -9.34 -0.61 4.89
N GLY A 271 -10.19 -0.47 5.91
CA GLY A 271 -10.93 0.74 6.20
C GLY A 271 -10.06 1.85 6.80
N SER A 272 -10.70 2.75 7.55
CA SER A 272 -10.02 3.65 8.49
C SER A 272 -9.57 2.88 9.74
N ARG A 273 -8.71 3.47 10.58
CA ARG A 273 -8.25 2.78 11.80
C ARG A 273 -9.44 2.49 12.72
N GLY A 274 -9.57 1.23 13.12
CA GLY A 274 -10.71 0.77 13.94
C GLY A 274 -12.00 0.51 13.17
N ASP A 275 -12.01 0.66 11.84
CA ASP A 275 -13.09 0.20 10.96
C ASP A 275 -12.76 -1.16 10.35
N TYR A 276 -13.72 -1.76 9.66
CA TYR A 276 -13.57 -3.07 9.03
C TYR A 276 -12.49 -3.07 7.93
N SER A 277 -11.74 -4.16 7.86
CA SER A 277 -10.90 -4.52 6.73
C SER A 277 -11.53 -5.68 5.95
N TRP A 278 -11.41 -5.65 4.62
CA TRP A 278 -12.01 -6.64 3.74
C TRP A 278 -10.95 -7.49 3.07
N LEU A 279 -11.00 -8.80 3.27
CA LEU A 279 -10.21 -9.75 2.49
C LEU A 279 -11.01 -10.17 1.25
N VAL A 280 -10.49 -9.89 0.07
CA VAL A 280 -11.20 -10.08 -1.20
C VAL A 280 -10.37 -10.90 -2.19
N LYS A 281 -11.06 -11.64 -3.07
CA LYS A 281 -10.46 -12.18 -4.30
C LYS A 281 -10.74 -11.22 -5.45
N PRO A 282 -9.72 -10.58 -6.04
CA PRO A 282 -9.90 -9.71 -7.18
C PRO A 282 -10.45 -10.48 -8.39
N VAL A 283 -11.12 -9.75 -9.27
CA VAL A 283 -11.51 -10.23 -10.60
C VAL A 283 -10.68 -9.47 -11.61
N ALA A 284 -9.77 -10.18 -12.28
CA ALA A 284 -8.85 -9.58 -13.24
C ALA A 284 -9.58 -8.81 -14.34
N ASN A 285 -9.19 -7.55 -14.58
CA ASN A 285 -9.82 -6.72 -15.59
C ASN A 285 -8.86 -5.70 -16.20
N GLU A 286 -8.54 -5.88 -17.47
CA GLU A 286 -7.67 -4.95 -18.22
C GLU A 286 -8.25 -3.53 -18.28
N LYS A 287 -9.59 -3.37 -18.26
CA LYS A 287 -10.23 -2.04 -18.26
C LYS A 287 -9.96 -1.24 -16.99
N THR A 288 -9.62 -1.91 -15.89
CA THR A 288 -9.21 -1.27 -14.63
C THR A 288 -7.69 -1.23 -14.50
N LEU A 289 -6.97 -1.47 -15.60
CA LEU A 289 -5.51 -1.61 -15.63
C LEU A 289 -5.01 -2.64 -14.62
N HIS A 290 -5.69 -3.79 -14.56
CA HIS A 290 -5.31 -4.88 -13.66
C HIS A 290 -5.16 -4.43 -12.20
N SER A 291 -6.08 -3.55 -11.77
CA SER A 291 -5.96 -2.85 -10.49
C SER A 291 -7.29 -2.67 -9.78
N LEU A 292 -7.22 -2.62 -8.45
CA LEU A 292 -8.33 -2.32 -7.53
C LEU A 292 -7.89 -1.34 -6.43
N ALA A 293 -8.86 -0.88 -5.62
CA ALA A 293 -8.62 -0.03 -4.47
C ALA A 293 -7.60 -0.63 -3.49
N HIS A 294 -6.90 0.22 -2.76
CA HIS A 294 -5.95 -0.20 -1.72
C HIS A 294 -6.46 0.04 -0.30
N GLY A 295 -7.55 0.78 -0.15
CA GLY A 295 -8.20 1.04 1.14
C GLY A 295 -9.51 1.82 0.98
N ALA A 296 -9.98 2.46 2.05
CA ALA A 296 -11.19 3.30 2.02
C ALA A 296 -10.98 4.71 1.40
N GLY A 297 -9.74 5.10 1.13
CA GLY A 297 -9.40 6.44 0.63
C GLY A 297 -9.50 7.52 1.71
N ARG A 298 -9.33 8.78 1.31
CA ARG A 298 -9.46 9.92 2.24
C ARG A 298 -10.44 10.94 1.70
N LYS A 299 -11.37 11.36 2.57
CA LYS A 299 -12.29 12.45 2.27
C LYS A 299 -11.66 13.84 2.45
N TRP A 300 -10.70 13.98 3.37
CA TRP A 300 -10.05 15.25 3.72
C TRP A 300 -8.54 15.13 3.74
N GLY A 301 -7.83 16.21 3.39
CA GLY A 301 -6.38 16.29 3.57
C GLY A 301 -5.99 16.26 5.05
N ARG A 302 -4.82 15.70 5.40
CA ARG A 302 -4.39 15.50 6.81
C ARG A 302 -4.48 16.77 7.67
N THR A 303 -4.09 17.93 7.11
CA THR A 303 -4.13 19.21 7.83
C THR A 303 -5.56 19.69 8.07
N GLU A 304 -6.44 19.50 7.08
CA GLU A 304 -7.86 19.85 7.19
C GLU A 304 -8.60 18.91 8.15
N CYS A 305 -8.28 17.61 8.11
CA CYS A 305 -8.81 16.59 9.00
C CYS A 305 -8.48 16.91 10.47
N LYS A 306 -7.22 17.19 10.78
CA LYS A 306 -6.79 17.61 12.13
C LYS A 306 -7.53 18.85 12.62
N GLY A 307 -7.69 19.88 11.78
CA GLY A 307 -8.41 21.09 12.15
C GLY A 307 -9.90 20.86 12.44
N ARG A 308 -10.56 19.97 11.69
CA ARG A 308 -11.99 19.66 11.85
C ARG A 308 -12.28 18.70 13.00
N LEU A 309 -11.38 17.74 13.24
CA LEU A 309 -11.58 16.70 14.26
C LEU A 309 -11.07 17.10 15.64
N ALA A 310 -10.17 18.09 15.74
CA ALA A 310 -9.69 18.61 17.03
C ALA A 310 -10.80 19.13 17.95
N ALA A 311 -11.97 19.48 17.40
CA ALA A 311 -13.13 19.92 18.17
C ALA A 311 -14.06 18.77 18.60
N LYS A 312 -13.93 17.56 18.02
CA LYS A 312 -14.82 16.42 18.23
C LYS A 312 -14.17 15.24 18.95
N TYR A 313 -12.84 15.15 18.91
CA TYR A 313 -12.08 14.02 19.42
C TYR A 313 -10.86 14.52 20.19
N THR A 314 -10.51 13.86 21.29
CA THR A 314 -9.29 14.19 22.05
C THR A 314 -8.03 13.83 21.25
N ALA A 315 -6.87 14.38 21.60
CA ALA A 315 -5.61 14.12 20.89
C ALA A 315 -5.32 12.61 20.70
N THR A 316 -5.71 11.79 21.70
CA THR A 316 -5.62 10.32 21.71
C THR A 316 -6.53 9.65 20.68
N GLN A 317 -7.68 10.27 20.34
CA GLN A 317 -8.62 9.79 19.33
C GLN A 317 -8.30 10.32 17.93
N THR A 318 -7.76 11.54 17.79
CA THR A 318 -7.35 12.10 16.48
C THR A 318 -6.11 11.47 15.85
N LEU A 319 -5.41 10.58 16.56
CA LEU A 319 -4.35 9.72 15.98
C LEU A 319 -4.92 8.46 15.29
N ALA A 320 -6.24 8.26 15.36
CA ALA A 320 -6.99 7.16 14.77
C ALA A 320 -7.72 7.53 13.45
N ASP A 321 -7.51 8.72 12.89
CA ASP A 321 -8.06 9.18 11.59
C ASP A 321 -6.95 9.59 10.62
#